data_AF-A0A8E1W9K4-F1
#
_entry.id   AF-A0A8E1W9K4-F1
#
_cell.length_a   1.000
_cell.length_b   1.000
_cell.length_c   1.000
_cell.angle_alpha   90.00
_cell.angle_beta   90.00
_cell.angle_gamma   90.00
#
_symmetry.space_group_name_H-M   'P 1'
#
loop_
_entity.id
_entity.type
_entity.pdbx_description
1 polymer ?
#
loop_
_entity_poly.entity_id
_entity_poly.type
_entity_poly.pdbx_seq_one_letter_code
_entity_poly.pdbx_strand_id
1 'polypeptide(L)'
;MSQVSEERDERVGDIPPPDPAAGPDPVSRLEPAPEPPAGQRKSESATNARAESGAASAKAENGTGATAAGVPANGEPAASGGNPGSGEEAGPEKKASRAGRNLPAAIGVGLLLGAAIIVSLLTVRFLFIGVIAAAIAVGTFEFSGVLRRVADTKVALIPVLVGGQAMIWLAWPFGREGALTAFVLTVLACLLWRLPGGAKGYVRDVSGSVFAAAYLPLFGAFAAMLVPPHDGVGRVLTFLIAVVASDTGGYIAGVLGGKHPMAPTISPKKSWEGFAGS
;
A
#
# COMPACT_ATOMS: atom_id res chain seq x y z
N MET A 1 -21.37 -14.15 -61.23
CA MET A 1 -21.21 -15.60 -61.50
C MET A 1 -20.04 -16.09 -60.63
N SER A 2 -20.22 -17.18 -59.87
CA SER A 2 -19.40 -17.72 -58.75
C SER A 2 -19.87 -17.27 -57.35
N GLN A 3 -20.83 -17.94 -56.68
CA GLN A 3 -20.71 -19.15 -55.82
C GLN A 3 -19.65 -18.93 -54.71
N VAL A 4 -20.01 -18.58 -53.46
CA VAL A 4 -20.55 -19.40 -52.34
C VAL A 4 -19.55 -20.51 -51.96
N SER A 5 -18.69 -20.30 -50.95
CA SER A 5 -18.84 -20.52 -49.49
C SER A 5 -18.45 -21.93 -49.04
N GLU A 6 -17.66 -21.96 -47.95
CA GLU A 6 -17.50 -23.04 -46.95
C GLU A 6 -16.72 -24.31 -47.34
N GLU A 7 -15.50 -24.44 -46.79
CA GLU A 7 -15.01 -25.63 -46.05
C GLU A 7 -13.52 -25.46 -45.72
N ARG A 8 -13.20 -25.13 -44.46
CA ARG A 8 -11.89 -25.40 -43.84
C ARG A 8 -12.07 -25.55 -42.34
N ASP A 9 -12.59 -26.71 -41.94
CA ASP A 9 -12.56 -27.20 -40.57
C ASP A 9 -12.07 -28.65 -40.61
N GLU A 10 -10.76 -28.87 -40.46
CA GLU A 10 -10.18 -30.23 -40.32
C GLU A 10 -8.68 -30.17 -39.98
N ARG A 11 -8.34 -29.91 -38.72
CA ARG A 11 -7.00 -30.13 -38.13
C ARG A 11 -7.10 -30.39 -36.61
N VAL A 12 -7.96 -31.30 -36.18
CA VAL A 12 -7.90 -31.91 -34.84
C VAL A 12 -7.90 -33.42 -35.04
N GLY A 13 -6.70 -33.98 -35.16
CA GLY A 13 -6.48 -35.42 -35.27
C GLY A 13 -5.86 -35.96 -33.97
N ASP A 14 -6.57 -36.93 -33.38
CA ASP A 14 -6.10 -38.04 -32.54
C ASP A 14 -5.17 -37.75 -31.34
N ILE A 15 -5.78 -37.55 -30.18
CA ILE A 15 -5.20 -38.00 -28.90
C ILE A 15 -5.85 -39.33 -28.56
N PRO A 16 -5.11 -40.46 -28.50
CA PRO A 16 -5.68 -41.75 -28.11
C PRO A 16 -6.16 -41.72 -26.64
N PRO A 17 -7.24 -42.46 -26.30
CA PRO A 17 -7.70 -42.54 -24.92
C PRO A 17 -6.66 -43.22 -24.02
N PRO A 18 -6.52 -42.80 -22.75
CA PRO A 18 -5.52 -43.36 -21.83
C PRO A 18 -5.81 -44.84 -21.52
N ASP A 19 -4.75 -45.65 -21.52
CA ASP A 19 -4.78 -47.08 -21.27
C ASP A 19 -5.20 -47.39 -19.82
N PRO A 20 -6.28 -48.18 -19.59
CA PRO A 20 -6.73 -48.54 -18.24
C PRO A 20 -5.79 -49.51 -17.50
N ALA A 21 -4.72 -50.02 -18.13
CA ALA A 21 -3.72 -50.88 -17.49
C ALA A 21 -2.43 -50.15 -17.05
N ALA A 22 -2.33 -48.83 -17.26
CA ALA A 22 -1.20 -48.04 -16.78
C ALA A 22 -1.35 -47.76 -15.27
N GLY A 23 -0.51 -48.40 -14.45
CA GLY A 23 -0.38 -48.05 -13.03
C GLY A 23 -0.02 -46.57 -12.85
N PRO A 24 -0.40 -45.94 -11.71
CA PRO A 24 -0.27 -44.50 -11.54
C PRO A 24 1.18 -44.02 -11.68
N ASP A 25 1.36 -42.91 -12.40
CA ASP A 25 2.65 -42.27 -12.68
C ASP A 25 3.51 -42.07 -11.42
N PRO A 26 4.84 -42.31 -11.49
CA PRO A 26 5.74 -42.29 -10.34
C PRO A 26 5.94 -40.90 -9.70
N VAL A 27 5.33 -39.84 -10.23
CA VAL A 27 5.42 -38.47 -9.71
C VAL A 27 4.35 -38.19 -8.61
N SER A 28 3.42 -39.12 -8.39
CA SER A 28 2.33 -38.97 -7.42
C SER A 28 2.64 -39.48 -6.00
N ARG A 29 3.88 -39.87 -5.71
CA ARG A 29 4.32 -40.31 -4.37
C ARG A 29 5.35 -39.34 -3.78
N LEU A 30 4.90 -38.12 -3.44
CA LEU A 30 5.58 -37.34 -2.40
C LEU A 30 5.14 -37.92 -1.05
N GLU A 31 6.02 -38.69 -0.42
CA GLU A 31 5.87 -38.99 1.00
C GLU A 31 5.81 -37.68 1.81
N PRO A 32 4.94 -37.57 2.83
CA PRO A 32 5.01 -36.44 3.75
C PRO A 32 6.35 -36.48 4.49
N ALA A 33 7.02 -35.33 4.56
CA ALA A 33 8.29 -35.18 5.27
C ALA A 33 8.16 -35.68 6.73
N PRO A 34 9.19 -36.37 7.27
CA PRO A 34 9.14 -36.89 8.63
C PRO A 34 8.95 -35.75 9.65
N GLU A 35 8.00 -35.90 10.57
CA GLU A 35 7.79 -34.96 11.65
C GLU A 35 9.06 -34.83 12.51
N PRO A 36 9.50 -33.60 12.86
CA PRO A 36 10.64 -33.42 13.74
C PRO A 36 10.30 -33.92 15.16
N PRO A 37 11.25 -34.57 15.86
CA PRO A 37 11.02 -35.15 17.17
C PRO A 37 10.59 -34.09 18.19
N ALA A 38 9.67 -34.48 19.09
CA ALA A 38 8.98 -33.65 20.08
C ALA A 38 9.86 -32.86 21.08
N GLY A 39 11.19 -32.93 20.97
CA GLY A 39 12.16 -32.23 21.81
C GLY A 39 12.55 -30.81 21.33
N GLN A 40 12.38 -30.46 20.06
CA GLN A 40 12.85 -29.16 19.52
C GLN A 40 11.83 -28.01 19.63
N ARG A 41 10.54 -28.29 19.85
CA ARG A 41 9.51 -27.23 19.98
C ARG A 41 9.68 -26.35 21.23
N LYS A 42 10.42 -26.80 22.25
CA LYS A 42 10.61 -26.05 23.50
C LYS A 42 11.80 -25.09 23.49
N SER A 43 12.83 -25.29 22.65
CA SER A 43 14.03 -24.43 22.65
C SER A 43 13.92 -23.20 21.75
N GLU A 44 13.14 -23.26 20.67
CA GLU A 44 12.92 -22.09 19.78
C GLU A 44 11.95 -21.06 20.38
N SER A 45 10.96 -21.52 21.15
CA SER A 45 10.02 -20.65 21.88
C SER A 45 10.72 -19.80 22.95
N ALA A 46 11.74 -20.35 23.62
CA ALA A 46 12.50 -19.62 24.65
C ALA A 46 13.50 -18.61 24.07
N THR A 47 13.99 -18.82 22.84
CA THR A 47 15.00 -17.97 22.21
C THR A 47 14.36 -16.73 21.57
N ASN A 48 13.18 -16.86 20.99
CA ASN A 48 12.44 -15.73 20.40
C ASN A 48 11.82 -14.80 21.46
N ALA A 49 11.41 -15.33 22.62
CA ALA A 49 10.86 -14.52 23.72
C ALA A 49 11.90 -13.58 24.37
N ARG A 50 13.21 -13.87 24.24
CA ARG A 50 14.29 -13.04 24.83
C ARG A 50 14.79 -11.92 23.90
N ALA A 51 14.56 -12.03 22.58
CA ALA A 51 14.98 -11.02 21.61
C ALA A 51 14.00 -9.83 21.53
N GLU A 52 12.71 -10.03 21.78
CA GLU A 52 11.69 -8.97 21.70
C GLU A 52 11.66 -8.04 22.93
N SER A 53 12.24 -8.45 24.07
CA SER A 53 12.30 -7.64 25.29
C SER A 53 13.46 -6.63 25.34
N GLY A 54 14.42 -6.69 24.40
CA GLY A 54 15.69 -5.94 24.47
C GLY A 54 15.79 -4.65 23.65
N ALA A 55 14.83 -4.36 22.76
CA ALA A 55 14.95 -3.25 21.80
C ALA A 55 14.05 -2.03 22.09
N ALA A 56 13.28 -2.05 23.17
CA ALA A 56 12.32 -0.99 23.51
C ALA A 56 12.62 -0.33 24.87
N SER A 57 13.86 0.12 25.09
CA SER A 57 14.13 1.17 26.07
C SER A 57 15.50 1.79 25.83
N ALA A 58 15.54 2.98 25.24
CA ALA A 58 16.49 4.08 25.54
C ALA A 58 16.59 5.06 24.36
N LYS A 59 15.83 6.16 24.41
CA LYS A 59 16.26 7.47 23.86
C LYS A 59 15.49 8.64 24.49
N ALA A 60 16.10 9.27 25.50
CA ALA A 60 15.98 10.71 25.86
C ALA A 60 17.00 10.98 27.00
N GLU A 61 18.13 11.64 26.69
CA GLU A 61 18.50 13.03 27.10
C GLU A 61 19.13 13.11 28.51
N ASN A 62 20.08 13.99 28.88
CA ASN A 62 21.03 14.92 28.24
C ASN A 62 21.87 15.51 29.41
N GLY A 63 23.11 15.98 29.18
CA GLY A 63 23.71 17.04 30.02
C GLY A 63 24.94 16.74 30.92
N THR A 64 26.08 17.28 30.46
CA THR A 64 27.09 18.12 31.18
C THR A 64 28.10 17.52 32.17
N GLY A 65 29.40 17.78 31.90
CA GLY A 65 30.41 18.07 32.94
C GLY A 65 31.76 17.34 32.84
N ALA A 66 32.80 18.08 32.43
CA ALA A 66 34.25 17.78 32.41
C ALA A 66 34.83 16.95 33.59
N THR A 67 35.88 16.11 33.46
CA THR A 67 37.29 16.44 33.19
C THR A 67 38.17 15.17 33.11
N ALA A 68 39.20 15.24 32.24
CA ALA A 68 40.57 14.71 32.32
C ALA A 68 40.95 13.26 32.74
N ALA A 69 41.56 12.57 31.76
CA ALA A 69 42.85 11.85 31.79
C ALA A 69 43.02 10.51 32.56
N GLY A 70 43.48 9.47 31.83
CA GLY A 70 44.18 8.30 32.39
C GLY A 70 44.03 7.00 31.59
N VAL A 71 45.15 6.46 31.12
CA VAL A 71 45.36 5.30 30.20
C VAL A 71 45.32 3.95 31.00
N PRO A 72 45.09 2.75 30.39
CA PRO A 72 44.43 1.59 31.01
C PRO A 72 45.37 0.45 31.47
N ALA A 73 44.85 -0.53 32.23
CA ALA A 73 45.44 -1.86 32.38
C ALA A 73 44.44 -2.95 32.85
N ASN A 74 44.69 -4.17 32.36
CA ASN A 74 43.94 -5.44 32.44
C ASN A 74 43.61 -6.01 33.84
N GLY A 75 42.59 -6.90 33.89
CA GLY A 75 42.51 -8.00 34.86
C GLY A 75 41.10 -8.41 35.32
N GLU A 76 40.55 -9.47 34.72
CA GLU A 76 39.46 -10.31 35.29
C GLU A 76 39.99 -11.21 36.45
N PRO A 77 39.15 -12.02 37.15
CA PRO A 77 37.83 -11.78 37.72
C PRO A 77 37.71 -12.32 39.18
N ALA A 78 36.67 -11.97 39.95
CA ALA A 78 36.32 -12.74 41.15
C ALA A 78 34.84 -12.63 41.54
N ALA A 79 34.30 -13.76 41.97
CA ALA A 79 32.91 -14.12 42.15
C ALA A 79 32.28 -13.71 43.51
N SER A 80 31.02 -14.14 43.68
CA SER A 80 30.16 -14.13 44.89
C SER A 80 29.22 -12.92 44.94
N GLY A 81 27.90 -13.02 45.10
CA GLY A 81 27.04 -14.10 45.55
C GLY A 81 25.90 -13.48 46.37
N GLY A 82 24.65 -13.94 46.19
CA GLY A 82 23.56 -13.71 47.14
C GLY A 82 22.44 -12.75 46.73
N ASN A 83 21.28 -13.33 46.36
CA ASN A 83 19.92 -12.78 46.55
C ASN A 83 19.40 -13.36 47.90
N PRO A 84 18.41 -12.83 48.67
CA PRO A 84 17.08 -12.41 48.18
C PRO A 84 16.29 -11.30 48.93
N GLY A 85 15.32 -10.71 48.21
CA GLY A 85 13.92 -10.64 48.68
C GLY A 85 13.38 -9.36 49.34
N SER A 86 12.50 -8.65 48.61
CA SER A 86 11.26 -7.99 49.08
C SER A 86 10.66 -7.31 47.83
N GLY A 87 9.47 -7.64 47.31
CA GLY A 87 8.20 -7.75 48.01
C GLY A 87 7.51 -6.37 48.01
N GLU A 88 7.15 -5.85 46.83
CA GLU A 88 6.44 -4.57 46.72
C GLU A 88 5.21 -4.72 45.82
N GLU A 89 4.06 -4.38 46.40
CA GLU A 89 2.71 -4.55 45.88
C GLU A 89 2.47 -3.67 44.64
N ALA A 90 2.07 -4.30 43.53
CA ALA A 90 1.67 -3.59 42.32
C ALA A 90 0.24 -3.04 42.48
N GLY A 91 0.13 -1.73 42.71
CA GLY A 91 -1.12 -0.98 42.54
C GLY A 91 -1.61 -1.02 41.08
N PRO A 92 -2.91 -0.81 40.81
CA PRO A 92 -3.49 -1.05 39.50
C PRO A 92 -2.97 -0.03 38.47
N GLU A 93 -2.25 -0.52 37.45
CA GLU A 93 -1.85 0.28 36.30
C GLU A 93 -3.10 0.88 35.63
N LYS A 94 -3.25 2.20 35.72
CA LYS A 94 -4.16 2.96 34.85
C LYS A 94 -3.75 2.68 33.41
N LYS A 95 -4.60 1.97 32.66
CA LYS A 95 -4.44 1.76 31.22
C LYS A 95 -4.15 3.09 30.54
N ALA A 96 -2.90 3.27 30.11
CA ALA A 96 -2.51 4.39 29.28
C ALA A 96 -3.36 4.35 28.01
N SER A 97 -4.20 5.37 27.82
CA SER A 97 -4.99 5.50 26.60
C SER A 97 -4.03 5.68 25.43
N ARG A 98 -4.07 4.75 24.47
CA ARG A 98 -3.38 4.83 23.17
C ARG A 98 -4.00 5.90 22.27
N ALA A 99 -4.12 7.14 22.77
CA ALA A 99 -4.63 8.28 22.03
C ALA A 99 -3.54 9.34 21.84
N GLY A 100 -2.36 8.90 21.36
CA GLY A 100 -1.26 9.79 20.94
C GLY A 100 -1.49 10.46 19.58
N ARG A 101 -2.73 10.81 19.24
CA ARG A 101 -3.07 11.54 18.00
C ARG A 101 -3.53 12.94 18.37
N ASN A 102 -2.92 13.94 17.74
CA ASN A 102 -3.32 15.34 17.86
C ASN A 102 -4.70 15.55 17.20
N LEU A 103 -5.79 15.21 17.91
CA LEU A 103 -7.18 15.40 17.46
C LEU A 103 -7.44 16.82 16.92
N PRO A 104 -6.97 17.90 17.58
CA PRO A 104 -7.14 19.25 17.07
C PRO A 104 -6.43 19.48 15.73
N ALA A 105 -5.23 18.92 15.55
CA ALA A 105 -4.50 19.05 14.29
C ALA A 105 -5.20 18.29 13.15
N ALA A 106 -5.76 17.10 13.44
CA ALA A 106 -6.51 16.33 12.44
C ALA A 106 -7.76 17.08 11.97
N ILE A 107 -8.51 17.68 12.90
CA ILE A 107 -9.68 18.51 12.57
C ILE A 107 -9.25 19.74 11.78
N GLY A 108 -8.17 20.42 12.20
CA GLY A 108 -7.65 21.61 11.51
C GLY A 108 -7.25 21.33 10.06
N VAL A 109 -6.53 20.24 9.80
CA VAL A 109 -6.15 19.84 8.43
C VAL A 109 -7.38 19.46 7.61
N GLY A 110 -8.31 18.71 8.19
CA GLY A 110 -9.56 18.32 7.50
C GLY A 110 -10.39 19.54 7.08
N LEU A 111 -10.59 20.49 7.98
CA LEU A 111 -11.31 21.73 7.69
C LEU A 111 -10.57 22.59 6.67
N LEU A 112 -9.23 22.69 6.76
CA LEU A 112 -8.43 23.44 5.80
C LEU A 112 -8.52 22.86 4.39
N LEU A 113 -8.40 21.53 4.26
CA LEU A 113 -8.54 20.85 2.96
C LEU A 113 -9.97 20.97 2.43
N GLY A 114 -10.99 20.77 3.26
CA GLY A 114 -12.38 20.95 2.87
C GLY A 114 -12.67 22.39 2.41
N ALA A 115 -12.21 23.38 3.17
CA ALA A 115 -12.34 24.79 2.80
C ALA A 115 -11.60 25.11 1.50
N ALA A 116 -10.37 24.62 1.32
CA ALA A 116 -9.61 24.81 0.09
C ALA A 116 -10.35 24.26 -1.13
N ILE A 117 -10.98 23.08 -1.01
CA ILE A 117 -11.79 22.48 -2.07
C ILE A 117 -13.02 23.33 -2.38
N ILE A 118 -13.82 23.69 -1.36
CA ILE A 118 -15.07 24.44 -1.53
C ILE A 118 -14.81 25.86 -2.05
N VAL A 119 -13.86 26.59 -1.47
CA VAL A 119 -13.51 27.95 -1.89
C VAL A 119 -12.98 27.95 -3.31
N SER A 120 -12.13 26.98 -3.66
CA SER A 120 -11.62 26.81 -5.02
C SER A 120 -12.75 26.57 -6.02
N LEU A 121 -13.68 25.65 -5.73
CA LEU A 121 -14.81 25.33 -6.61
C LEU A 121 -15.77 26.50 -6.80
N LEU A 122 -16.06 27.26 -5.74
CA LEU A 122 -17.03 28.36 -5.78
C LEU A 122 -16.45 29.67 -6.33
N THR A 123 -15.14 29.90 -6.22
CA THR A 123 -14.52 31.15 -6.70
C THR A 123 -14.03 31.01 -8.13
N VAL A 124 -13.14 30.04 -8.39
CA VAL A 124 -12.57 29.78 -9.72
C VAL A 124 -12.41 28.28 -9.86
N ARG A 125 -13.45 27.61 -10.38
CA ARG A 125 -13.50 26.14 -10.46
C ARG A 125 -12.25 25.47 -11.03
N PHE A 126 -11.52 26.13 -11.94
CA PHE A 126 -10.29 25.60 -12.53
C PHE A 126 -9.11 25.53 -11.54
N LEU A 127 -9.10 26.30 -10.45
CA LEU A 127 -8.13 26.16 -9.37
C LEU A 127 -8.21 24.77 -8.71
N PHE A 128 -9.36 24.11 -8.78
CA PHE A 128 -9.53 22.76 -8.24
C PHE A 128 -8.68 21.72 -9.00
N ILE A 129 -8.43 21.94 -10.30
CA ILE A 129 -7.48 21.11 -11.08
C ILE A 129 -6.07 21.21 -10.48
N GLY A 130 -5.66 22.40 -10.03
CA GLY A 130 -4.40 22.59 -9.32
C GLY A 130 -4.36 21.87 -7.96
N VAL A 131 -5.48 21.85 -7.22
CA VAL A 131 -5.59 21.08 -5.97
C VAL A 131 -5.44 19.58 -6.24
N ILE A 132 -6.12 19.05 -7.26
CA ILE A 132 -5.97 17.65 -7.69
C ILE A 132 -4.50 17.37 -8.07
N ALA A 133 -3.90 18.23 -8.88
CA ALA A 133 -2.52 18.10 -9.33
C ALA A 133 -1.53 18.02 -8.17
N ALA A 134 -1.68 18.88 -7.16
CA ALA A 134 -0.86 18.88 -5.95
C ALA A 134 -1.09 17.60 -5.11
N ALA A 135 -2.35 17.23 -4.88
CA ALA A 135 -2.70 16.04 -4.11
C ALA A 135 -2.15 14.76 -4.76
N ILE A 136 -2.27 14.64 -6.09
CA ILE A 136 -1.74 13.51 -6.84
C ILE A 136 -0.21 13.49 -6.82
N ALA A 137 0.47 14.63 -6.91
CA ALA A 137 1.93 14.68 -6.82
C ALA A 137 2.43 14.17 -5.46
N VAL A 138 1.85 14.68 -4.37
CA VAL A 138 2.18 14.26 -3.00
C VAL A 138 1.83 12.78 -2.79
N GLY A 139 0.64 12.35 -3.20
CA GLY A 139 0.20 10.96 -3.10
C GLY A 139 1.11 10.01 -3.88
N THR A 140 1.55 10.39 -5.08
CA THR A 140 2.45 9.59 -5.93
C THR A 140 3.83 9.46 -5.29
N PHE A 141 4.34 10.53 -4.69
CA PHE A 141 5.60 10.51 -3.96
C PHE A 141 5.56 9.54 -2.78
N GLU A 142 4.54 9.65 -1.92
CA GLU A 142 4.37 8.77 -0.76
C GLU A 142 4.13 7.32 -1.17
N PHE A 143 3.26 7.09 -2.17
CA PHE A 143 2.96 5.77 -2.70
C PHE A 143 4.21 5.07 -3.25
N SER A 144 5.05 5.79 -3.99
CA SER A 144 6.33 5.28 -4.48
C SER A 144 7.27 4.91 -3.33
N GLY A 145 7.28 5.70 -2.25
CA GLY A 145 8.01 5.39 -1.02
C GLY A 145 7.52 4.10 -0.34
N VAL A 146 6.21 3.90 -0.28
CA VAL A 146 5.60 2.66 0.27
C VAL A 146 5.96 1.45 -0.58
N LEU A 147 5.84 1.54 -1.90
CA LEU A 147 6.16 0.43 -2.81
C LEU A 147 7.63 0.02 -2.72
N ARG A 148 8.52 0.99 -2.52
CA ARG A 148 9.94 0.73 -2.25
C ARG A 148 10.17 0.02 -0.93
N ARG A 149 9.47 0.40 0.14
CA ARG A 149 9.67 -0.18 1.50
C ARG A 149 9.06 -1.57 1.63
N VAL A 150 7.87 -1.79 1.06
CA VAL A 150 7.09 -3.02 1.25
C VAL A 150 7.36 -4.05 0.18
N ALA A 151 7.55 -3.63 -1.08
CA ALA A 151 7.68 -4.52 -2.23
C ALA A 151 9.08 -4.47 -2.89
N ASP A 152 10.05 -3.80 -2.26
CA ASP A 152 11.40 -3.55 -2.81
C ASP A 152 11.38 -3.02 -4.26
N THR A 153 10.34 -2.29 -4.64
CA THR A 153 10.11 -1.88 -6.03
C THR A 153 10.59 -0.46 -6.24
N LYS A 154 11.49 -0.24 -7.21
CA LYS A 154 12.05 1.07 -7.53
C LYS A 154 11.22 1.74 -8.61
N VAL A 155 10.22 2.51 -8.18
CA VAL A 155 9.41 3.32 -9.10
C VAL A 155 10.27 4.37 -9.80
N ALA A 156 10.09 4.54 -11.11
CA ALA A 156 10.67 5.61 -11.91
C ALA A 156 9.99 6.95 -11.56
N LEU A 157 10.27 7.45 -10.35
CA LEU A 157 9.52 8.54 -9.73
C LEU A 157 9.46 9.81 -10.58
N ILE A 158 10.57 10.20 -11.21
CA ILE A 158 10.62 11.41 -12.05
C ILE A 158 9.68 11.26 -13.27
N PRO A 159 9.81 10.21 -14.12
CA PRO A 159 8.83 9.93 -15.16
C PRO A 159 7.39 9.89 -14.67
N VAL A 160 7.11 9.21 -13.55
CA VAL A 160 5.74 9.08 -13.03
C VAL A 160 5.17 10.42 -12.54
N LEU A 161 5.97 11.27 -11.89
CA LEU A 161 5.54 12.60 -11.44
C LEU A 161 5.31 13.53 -12.62
N VAL A 162 6.27 13.65 -13.54
CA VAL A 162 6.16 14.53 -14.71
C VAL A 162 5.02 14.07 -15.61
N GLY A 163 4.98 12.77 -15.89
CA GLY A 163 3.93 12.13 -16.66
C GLY A 163 2.57 12.25 -16.01
N GLY A 164 2.50 12.10 -14.68
CA GLY A 164 1.26 12.25 -13.93
C GLY A 164 0.71 13.68 -13.95
N GLN A 165 1.59 14.69 -13.88
CA GLN A 165 1.19 16.07 -14.12
C GLN A 165 0.70 16.27 -15.56
N ALA A 166 1.43 15.74 -16.54
CA ALA A 166 1.00 15.80 -17.94
C ALA A 166 -0.39 15.19 -18.14
N MET A 167 -0.71 14.06 -17.51
CA MET A 167 -2.05 13.44 -17.57
C MET A 167 -3.15 14.39 -17.09
N ILE A 168 -2.93 15.09 -15.97
CA ILE A 168 -3.91 16.01 -15.38
C ILE A 168 -4.06 17.28 -16.22
N TRP A 169 -2.95 17.89 -16.63
CA TRP A 169 -2.97 19.15 -17.37
C TRP A 169 -3.44 18.98 -18.81
N LEU A 170 -3.14 17.85 -19.46
CA LEU A 170 -3.64 17.55 -20.79
C LEU A 170 -5.09 17.04 -20.79
N ALA A 171 -5.57 16.50 -19.67
CA ALA A 171 -6.98 16.16 -19.50
C ALA A 171 -7.90 17.39 -19.57
N TRP A 172 -7.42 18.57 -19.20
CA TRP A 172 -8.24 19.79 -19.23
C TRP A 172 -8.61 20.22 -20.68
N PRO A 173 -7.66 20.47 -21.60
CA PRO A 173 -7.99 20.87 -22.96
C PRO A 173 -8.33 19.71 -23.90
N PHE A 174 -7.73 18.52 -23.70
CA PHE A 174 -7.84 17.40 -24.64
C PHE A 174 -8.64 16.21 -24.10
N GLY A 175 -9.18 16.31 -22.89
CA GLY A 175 -9.98 15.26 -22.27
C GLY A 175 -9.24 13.92 -22.18
N ARG A 176 -9.96 12.83 -22.43
CA ARG A 176 -9.43 11.46 -22.37
C ARG A 176 -8.23 11.22 -23.28
N GLU A 177 -8.22 11.83 -24.47
CA GLU A 177 -7.15 11.60 -25.45
C GLU A 177 -5.82 12.17 -24.94
N GLY A 178 -5.85 13.36 -24.32
CA GLY A 178 -4.69 13.95 -23.66
C GLY A 178 -4.18 13.12 -22.49
N ALA A 179 -5.09 12.66 -21.63
CA ALA A 179 -4.74 11.83 -20.48
C ALA A 179 -4.12 10.49 -20.90
N LEU A 180 -4.72 9.78 -21.86
CA LEU A 180 -4.23 8.49 -22.33
C LEU A 180 -2.92 8.63 -23.11
N THR A 181 -2.77 9.68 -23.92
CA THR A 181 -1.50 9.95 -24.62
C THR A 181 -0.39 10.20 -23.62
N ALA A 182 -0.62 11.05 -22.60
CA ALA A 182 0.34 11.30 -21.54
C ALA A 182 0.67 10.02 -20.75
N PHE A 183 -0.33 9.18 -20.48
CA PHE A 183 -0.13 7.90 -19.81
C PHE A 183 0.78 6.97 -20.63
N VAL A 184 0.51 6.78 -21.92
CA VAL A 184 1.34 5.94 -22.80
C VAL A 184 2.78 6.47 -22.88
N LEU A 185 2.95 7.79 -23.06
CA LEU A 185 4.29 8.42 -23.04
C LEU A 185 5.00 8.24 -21.71
N THR A 186 4.27 8.27 -20.60
CA THR A 186 4.81 8.02 -19.25
C THR A 186 5.27 6.58 -19.11
N VAL A 187 4.51 5.61 -19.61
CA VAL A 187 4.89 4.19 -19.62
C VAL A 187 6.19 4.00 -20.43
N LEU A 188 6.27 4.58 -21.62
CA LEU A 188 7.48 4.57 -22.44
C LEU A 188 8.67 5.22 -21.71
N ALA A 189 8.45 6.38 -21.09
CA ALA A 189 9.48 7.05 -20.31
C ALA A 189 9.95 6.20 -19.12
N CYS A 190 9.05 5.51 -18.42
CA CYS A 190 9.41 4.60 -17.32
C CYS A 190 10.25 3.40 -17.80
N LEU A 191 9.89 2.81 -18.94
CA LEU A 191 10.66 1.74 -19.58
C LEU A 191 12.09 2.23 -19.88
N LEU A 192 12.21 3.34 -20.61
CA LEU A 192 13.50 3.92 -20.99
C LEU A 192 14.33 4.33 -19.76
N TRP A 193 13.70 4.91 -18.75
CA TRP A 193 14.35 5.32 -17.51
C TRP A 193 14.95 4.14 -16.75
N ARG A 194 14.35 2.95 -16.86
CA ARG A 194 14.79 1.77 -16.13
C ARG A 194 15.88 0.96 -16.86
N LEU A 195 16.07 1.17 -18.17
CA LEU A 195 17.06 0.44 -18.99
C LEU A 195 18.50 0.50 -18.47
N PRO A 196 19.04 1.67 -18.03
CA PRO A 196 20.43 1.76 -17.57
C PRO A 196 20.74 0.90 -16.34
N GLY A 197 19.71 0.51 -15.57
CA GLY A 197 19.86 -0.34 -14.38
C GLY A 197 19.96 -1.84 -14.67
N GLY A 198 19.94 -2.26 -15.95
CA GLY A 198 20.02 -3.65 -16.37
C GLY A 198 18.76 -4.48 -16.08
N ALA A 199 18.80 -5.77 -16.42
CA ALA A 199 17.63 -6.66 -16.42
C ALA A 199 17.13 -7.07 -15.02
N LYS A 200 18.00 -7.11 -14.02
CA LYS A 200 17.64 -7.57 -12.67
C LYS A 200 16.58 -6.65 -12.06
N GLY A 201 15.41 -7.21 -11.73
CA GLY A 201 14.29 -6.46 -11.18
C GLY A 201 13.61 -5.50 -12.16
N TYR A 202 13.99 -5.51 -13.45
CA TYR A 202 13.46 -4.58 -14.46
C TYR A 202 11.93 -4.66 -14.56
N VAL A 203 11.38 -5.86 -14.73
CA VAL A 203 9.93 -6.07 -14.84
C VAL A 203 9.21 -5.61 -13.58
N ARG A 204 9.71 -5.93 -12.39
CA ARG A 204 9.14 -5.48 -11.11
C ARG A 204 9.08 -3.95 -11.03
N ASP A 205 10.19 -3.29 -11.31
CA ASP A 205 10.32 -1.83 -11.21
C ASP A 205 9.46 -1.10 -12.25
N VAL A 206 9.45 -1.59 -13.49
CA VAL A 206 8.57 -1.05 -14.55
C VAL A 206 7.11 -1.28 -14.21
N SER A 207 6.70 -2.51 -13.86
CA SER A 207 5.32 -2.82 -13.50
C SER A 207 4.84 -1.98 -12.31
N GLY A 208 5.69 -1.79 -11.29
CA GLY A 208 5.38 -0.88 -10.18
C GLY A 208 5.24 0.58 -10.60
N SER A 209 6.04 1.04 -11.57
CA SER A 209 5.95 2.40 -12.11
C SER A 209 4.69 2.61 -12.95
N VAL A 210 4.35 1.66 -13.81
CA VAL A 210 3.11 1.67 -14.60
C VAL A 210 1.90 1.60 -13.67
N PHE A 211 1.94 0.75 -12.65
CA PHE A 211 0.88 0.68 -11.65
C PHE A 211 0.71 2.00 -10.89
N ALA A 212 1.81 2.61 -10.43
CA ALA A 212 1.76 3.92 -9.77
C ALA A 212 1.14 5.00 -10.67
N ALA A 213 1.53 5.05 -11.94
CA ALA A 213 1.03 5.99 -12.95
C ALA A 213 -0.45 5.77 -13.29
N ALA A 214 -0.88 4.50 -13.39
CA ALA A 214 -2.27 4.14 -13.69
C ALA A 214 -3.19 4.37 -12.48
N TYR A 215 -2.70 4.09 -11.27
CA TYR A 215 -3.55 4.09 -10.09
C TYR A 215 -3.81 5.49 -9.55
N LEU A 216 -2.78 6.35 -9.45
CA LEU A 216 -2.95 7.70 -8.91
C LEU A 216 -3.17 8.72 -10.04
N PRO A 217 -2.18 9.02 -10.90
CA PRO A 217 -2.34 10.09 -11.88
C PRO A 217 -3.44 9.89 -12.91
N LEU A 218 -3.61 8.68 -13.46
CA LEU A 218 -4.65 8.46 -14.47
C LEU A 218 -6.07 8.60 -13.89
N PHE A 219 -6.32 8.07 -12.69
CA PHE A 219 -7.61 8.32 -12.00
C PHE A 219 -7.77 9.78 -11.56
N GLY A 220 -6.68 10.43 -11.14
CA GLY A 220 -6.66 11.88 -10.87
C GLY A 220 -7.04 12.72 -12.09
N ALA A 221 -6.63 12.31 -13.29
CA ALA A 221 -7.00 12.96 -14.54
C ALA A 221 -8.51 12.87 -14.82
N PHE A 222 -9.17 11.74 -14.50
CA PHE A 222 -10.63 11.65 -14.59
C PHE A 222 -11.35 12.57 -13.61
N ALA A 223 -10.83 12.72 -12.39
CA ALA A 223 -11.36 13.70 -11.44
C ALA A 223 -11.23 15.14 -11.98
N ALA A 224 -10.10 15.46 -12.64
CA ALA A 224 -9.90 16.77 -13.27
C ALA A 224 -10.88 17.01 -14.44
N MET A 225 -11.27 15.98 -15.21
CA MET A 225 -12.25 16.11 -16.29
C MET A 225 -13.68 16.42 -15.81
N LEU A 226 -13.99 16.25 -14.52
CA LEU A 226 -15.28 16.66 -13.98
C LEU A 226 -15.41 18.19 -13.93
N VAL A 227 -14.29 18.92 -13.94
CA VAL A 227 -14.27 20.38 -13.73
C VAL A 227 -14.72 21.19 -14.94
N PRO A 228 -14.26 20.96 -16.19
CA PRO A 228 -14.53 21.85 -17.33
C PRO A 228 -15.98 21.98 -17.83
N PRO A 229 -16.84 20.93 -17.80
CA PRO A 229 -18.25 21.03 -18.20
C PRO A 229 -19.01 22.14 -17.46
N HIS A 230 -20.05 22.74 -18.04
CA HIS A 230 -20.79 23.86 -17.41
C HIS A 230 -21.37 23.50 -16.03
N ASP A 231 -21.79 22.25 -15.85
CA ASP A 231 -22.28 21.66 -14.61
C ASP A 231 -21.15 21.09 -13.72
N GLY A 232 -19.89 21.43 -13.99
CA GLY A 232 -18.72 20.79 -13.38
C GLY A 232 -18.62 20.94 -11.86
N VAL A 233 -19.09 22.07 -11.31
CA VAL A 233 -19.19 22.24 -9.85
C VAL A 233 -20.11 21.18 -9.24
N GLY A 234 -21.27 20.95 -9.86
CA GLY A 234 -22.21 19.91 -9.45
C GLY A 234 -21.60 18.52 -9.54
N ARG A 235 -20.93 18.20 -10.65
CA ARG A 235 -20.24 16.90 -10.84
C ARG A 235 -19.20 16.63 -9.77
N VAL A 236 -18.34 17.61 -9.48
CA VAL A 236 -17.30 17.46 -8.46
C VAL A 236 -17.92 17.32 -7.07
N LEU A 237 -18.92 18.14 -6.72
CA LEU A 237 -19.61 18.02 -5.43
C LEU A 237 -20.31 16.67 -5.28
N THR A 238 -21.01 16.19 -6.31
CA THR A 238 -21.64 14.87 -6.31
C THR A 238 -20.58 13.77 -6.12
N PHE A 239 -19.45 13.85 -6.82
CA PHE A 239 -18.34 12.90 -6.65
C PHE A 239 -17.82 12.89 -5.20
N LEU A 240 -17.55 14.06 -4.63
CA LEU A 240 -17.04 14.18 -3.26
C LEU A 240 -18.06 13.68 -2.22
N ILE A 241 -19.32 14.07 -2.36
CA ILE A 241 -20.40 13.64 -1.46
C ILE A 241 -20.58 12.13 -1.57
N ALA A 242 -20.56 11.56 -2.78
CA ALA A 242 -20.67 10.12 -2.98
C ALA A 242 -19.54 9.36 -2.29
N VAL A 243 -18.28 9.81 -2.43
CA VAL A 243 -17.14 9.19 -1.75
C VAL A 243 -17.29 9.25 -0.23
N VAL A 244 -17.60 10.43 0.32
CA VAL A 244 -17.77 10.62 1.77
C VAL A 244 -18.95 9.81 2.31
N ALA A 245 -20.07 9.79 1.58
CA ALA A 245 -21.26 9.03 1.94
C ALA A 245 -20.99 7.52 1.89
N SER A 246 -20.24 7.05 0.89
CA SER A 246 -19.86 5.65 0.75
C SER A 246 -18.96 5.19 1.90
N ASP A 247 -17.92 5.96 2.23
CA ASP A 247 -17.04 5.67 3.37
C ASP A 247 -17.78 5.70 4.72
N THR A 248 -18.66 6.70 4.91
CA THR A 248 -19.42 6.87 6.16
C THR A 248 -20.52 5.82 6.30
N GLY A 249 -21.26 5.57 5.22
CA GLY A 249 -22.33 4.57 5.14
C GLY A 249 -21.79 3.16 5.37
N GLY A 250 -20.67 2.82 4.72
CA GLY A 250 -20.03 1.54 4.93
C GLY A 250 -19.47 1.34 6.33
N TYR A 251 -18.93 2.40 6.95
CA TYR A 251 -18.53 2.35 8.35
C TYR A 251 -19.74 2.13 9.28
N ILE A 252 -20.82 2.90 9.11
CA ILE A 252 -22.02 2.79 9.95
C ILE A 252 -22.66 1.40 9.79
N ALA A 253 -22.90 0.94 8.56
CA ALA A 253 -23.48 -0.37 8.29
C ALA A 253 -22.57 -1.51 8.77
N GLY A 254 -21.25 -1.36 8.62
CA GLY A 254 -20.26 -2.32 9.12
C GLY A 254 -20.24 -2.42 10.65
N VAL A 255 -20.33 -1.29 11.37
CA VAL A 255 -20.36 -1.29 12.85
C VAL A 255 -21.69 -1.83 13.39
N LEU A 256 -22.81 -1.51 12.76
CA LEU A 256 -24.14 -1.94 13.23
C LEU A 256 -24.48 -3.39 12.87
N GLY A 257 -23.95 -3.91 11.75
CA GLY A 257 -24.38 -5.19 11.19
C GLY A 257 -23.28 -6.05 10.58
N GLY A 258 -22.01 -5.67 10.68
CA GLY A 258 -20.89 -6.39 10.08
C GLY A 258 -20.61 -7.73 10.75
N LYS A 259 -21.28 -8.79 10.26
CA LYS A 259 -21.08 -10.16 10.74
C LYS A 259 -20.24 -10.98 9.77
N HIS A 260 -20.22 -10.60 8.49
CA HIS A 260 -19.54 -11.36 7.45
C HIS A 260 -18.33 -10.59 6.90
N PRO A 261 -17.10 -10.93 7.32
CA PRO A 261 -15.90 -10.31 6.78
C PRO A 261 -15.78 -10.59 5.27
N MET A 262 -15.49 -9.54 4.50
CA MET A 262 -15.34 -9.63 3.05
C MET A 262 -13.97 -10.17 2.63
N ALA A 263 -12.91 -9.80 3.36
CA ALA A 263 -11.55 -10.19 3.00
C ALA A 263 -10.70 -10.49 4.25
N PRO A 264 -10.92 -11.65 4.91
CA PRO A 264 -10.36 -11.95 6.23
C PRO A 264 -8.83 -11.84 6.33
N THR A 265 -8.11 -12.22 5.28
CA THR A 265 -6.64 -12.30 5.29
C THR A 265 -5.96 -10.95 5.01
N ILE A 266 -6.63 -10.06 4.27
CA ILE A 266 -6.05 -8.78 3.82
C ILE A 266 -6.71 -7.55 4.46
N SER A 267 -7.97 -7.66 4.89
CA SER A 267 -8.73 -6.59 5.54
C SER A 267 -9.80 -7.17 6.49
N PRO A 268 -9.42 -7.61 7.70
CA PRO A 268 -10.32 -8.31 8.63
C PRO A 268 -11.53 -7.49 9.09
N LYS A 269 -11.47 -6.16 8.96
CA LYS A 269 -12.49 -5.21 9.45
C LYS A 269 -13.49 -4.78 8.37
N LYS A 270 -13.31 -5.19 7.11
CA LYS A 270 -14.29 -4.91 6.04
C LYS A 270 -15.33 -6.03 6.02
N SER A 271 -16.61 -5.67 6.04
CA SER A 271 -17.74 -6.62 5.98
C SER A 271 -18.61 -6.44 4.74
N TRP A 272 -19.32 -7.49 4.33
CA TRP A 272 -20.28 -7.44 3.22
C TRP A 272 -21.44 -6.47 3.50
N GLU A 273 -21.88 -6.39 4.75
CA GLU A 273 -22.92 -5.47 5.18
C GLU A 273 -22.45 -4.01 5.12
N GLY A 274 -21.17 -3.75 5.42
CA GLY A 274 -20.56 -2.45 5.22
C GLY A 274 -20.54 -2.08 3.73
N PHE A 275 -20.13 -2.99 2.86
CA PHE A 275 -20.17 -2.75 1.42
C PHE A 275 -21.57 -2.47 0.88
N ALA A 276 -22.60 -3.18 1.35
CA ALA A 276 -23.98 -2.93 0.95
C ALA A 276 -24.53 -1.58 1.44
N GLY A 277 -23.98 -1.03 2.53
CA GLY A 277 -24.33 0.30 3.04
C GLY A 277 -23.54 1.45 2.42
N SER A 278 -22.61 1.15 1.50
CA SER A 278 -21.73 2.11 0.81
C SER A 278 -22.28 2.49 -0.56
#